data_AF-A0A971KLL8-F1
#
_entry.id   AF-A0A971KLL8-F1
#
_cell.length_a   1.000
_cell.length_b   1.000
_cell.length_c   1.000
_cell.angle_alpha   90.00
_cell.angle_beta   90.00
_cell.angle_gamma   90.00
#
_symmetry.space_group_name_H-M   'P 1'
#
loop_
_entity.id
_entity.type
_entity.pdbx_description
1 polymer ?
#
loop_
_entity_poly.entity_id
_entity_poly.type
_entity_poly.pdbx_seq_one_letter_code
_entity_poly.pdbx_strand_id
1 'polypeptide(L)'
;PIEPTQDPSPYLTETMVNDFDDDYMEPDYRTLDYIKKLNQKNQTINYVLSILRFFPYAEPFKYNLKGYNWWLVDLDSENEYKAFLPYFAHVVGGNNKEYYDSSITTCTQLMNKYQHYLFGLYNEGEEVKYFLYGIPGTFTLDEHPYRGQNGFNTWYEGQNVPGYWIIYIDPMTGKAVDLPNPMIPIT
;
A
#
# COMPACT_ATOMS: atom_id res chain seq x y z
N PRO A 1 -39.85 -57.00 -65.10
CA PRO A 1 -39.00 -56.79 -63.89
C PRO A 1 -37.52 -56.81 -64.31
N ILE A 2 -36.69 -55.78 -64.17
CA ILE A 2 -36.67 -54.54 -63.38
C ILE A 2 -35.84 -53.53 -64.22
N GLU A 3 -36.21 -52.24 -64.22
CA GLU A 3 -35.37 -51.13 -64.72
C GLU A 3 -34.62 -50.52 -63.53
N PRO A 4 -33.38 -49.99 -63.68
CA PRO A 4 -33.25 -48.52 -63.72
C PRO A 4 -32.04 -47.92 -64.50
N THR A 5 -32.36 -46.84 -65.23
CA THR A 5 -31.74 -45.48 -65.35
C THR A 5 -30.22 -45.20 -65.25
N GLN A 6 -29.78 -44.34 -66.20
CA GLN A 6 -28.55 -43.54 -66.25
C GLN A 6 -28.65 -42.19 -65.48
N ASP A 7 -27.52 -41.81 -64.85
CA ASP A 7 -26.91 -40.46 -64.64
C ASP A 7 -27.55 -39.36 -63.73
N PRO A 8 -26.79 -38.35 -63.22
CA PRO A 8 -25.50 -38.42 -62.50
C PRO A 8 -25.32 -37.39 -61.33
N SER A 9 -24.35 -37.65 -60.43
CA SER A 9 -23.49 -36.71 -59.64
C SER A 9 -24.15 -35.78 -58.57
N PRO A 10 -23.42 -35.17 -57.58
CA PRO A 10 -21.96 -35.09 -57.44
C PRO A 10 -21.33 -35.08 -56.01
N TYR A 11 -20.00 -35.21 -55.99
CA TYR A 11 -19.01 -34.82 -54.96
C TYR A 11 -18.89 -35.64 -53.66
N LEU A 12 -17.94 -36.58 -53.67
CA LEU A 12 -17.21 -37.05 -52.47
C LEU A 12 -15.73 -37.18 -52.81
N THR A 13 -14.92 -36.26 -52.28
CA THR A 13 -13.44 -36.25 -52.10
C THR A 13 -13.11 -34.81 -51.68
N GLU A 14 -12.28 -34.48 -50.71
CA GLU A 14 -11.34 -35.16 -49.83
C GLU A 14 -11.03 -34.19 -48.68
N THR A 15 -10.81 -34.74 -47.49
CA THR A 15 -10.02 -34.22 -46.36
C THR A 15 -9.47 -32.78 -46.41
N MET A 16 -9.87 -31.95 -45.44
CA MET A 16 -8.92 -31.23 -44.58
C MET A 16 -9.49 -31.17 -43.15
N VAL A 17 -8.81 -31.91 -42.26
CA VAL A 17 -8.90 -31.76 -40.82
C VAL A 17 -8.41 -30.35 -40.50
N ASN A 18 -9.30 -29.51 -39.99
CA ASN A 18 -8.93 -28.30 -39.28
C ASN A 18 -9.36 -28.48 -37.83
N ASP A 19 -8.61 -29.30 -37.11
CA ASP A 19 -8.55 -29.25 -35.65
C ASP A 19 -7.77 -27.98 -35.28
N PHE A 20 -8.46 -26.85 -35.35
CA PHE A 20 -8.07 -25.66 -34.60
C PHE A 20 -8.90 -25.67 -33.31
N ASP A 21 -8.56 -26.60 -32.41
CA ASP A 21 -8.80 -26.40 -30.98
C ASP A 21 -7.82 -25.33 -30.50
N ASP A 22 -8.06 -24.10 -30.93
CA ASP A 22 -7.56 -22.90 -30.27
C ASP A 22 -8.44 -22.71 -29.02
N ASP A 23 -8.21 -23.60 -28.04
CA ASP A 23 -8.62 -23.40 -26.66
C ASP A 23 -7.74 -22.27 -26.08
N TYR A 24 -7.91 -21.06 -26.62
CA TYR A 24 -7.52 -19.84 -25.95
C TYR A 24 -8.39 -19.75 -24.70
N MET A 25 -7.95 -20.45 -23.65
CA MET A 25 -8.30 -20.14 -22.28
C MET A 25 -7.95 -18.67 -22.05
N GLU A 26 -8.93 -17.80 -22.30
CA GLU A 26 -8.84 -16.37 -21.99
C GLU A 26 -8.49 -16.31 -20.49
N PRO A 27 -7.31 -15.80 -20.11
CA PRO A 27 -6.88 -15.88 -18.73
C PRO A 27 -7.89 -15.12 -17.88
N ASP A 28 -8.46 -15.79 -16.87
CA ASP A 28 -9.48 -15.23 -15.98
C ASP A 28 -9.07 -13.81 -15.58
N TYR A 29 -9.89 -12.82 -15.92
CA TYR A 29 -9.63 -11.39 -15.69
C TYR A 29 -9.18 -11.13 -14.24
N ARG A 30 -9.69 -11.89 -13.27
CA ARG A 30 -9.29 -11.80 -11.86
C ARG A 30 -7.83 -12.21 -11.63
N THR A 31 -7.36 -13.22 -12.36
CA THR A 31 -5.97 -13.70 -12.33
C THR A 31 -5.03 -12.68 -12.98
N LEU A 32 -5.40 -12.10 -14.13
CA LEU A 32 -4.62 -11.03 -14.77
C LEU A 32 -4.51 -9.78 -13.88
N ASP A 33 -5.62 -9.35 -13.29
CA ASP A 33 -5.65 -8.21 -12.37
C ASP A 33 -4.78 -8.46 -11.12
N TYR A 34 -4.81 -9.67 -10.58
CA TYR A 34 -3.96 -10.07 -9.47
C TYR A 34 -2.47 -10.01 -9.85
N ILE A 35 -2.08 -10.61 -10.97
CA ILE A 35 -0.69 -10.60 -11.46
C ILE A 35 -0.22 -9.17 -11.70
N LYS A 36 -1.08 -8.32 -12.28
CA LYS A 36 -0.78 -6.91 -12.51
C LYS A 36 -0.54 -6.15 -11.20
N LYS A 37 -1.41 -6.32 -10.21
CA LYS A 37 -1.23 -5.70 -8.87
C LYS A 37 0.02 -6.22 -8.17
N LEU A 38 0.31 -7.51 -8.28
CA LEU A 38 1.51 -8.11 -7.69
C LEU A 38 2.79 -7.54 -8.30
N ASN A 39 2.83 -7.39 -9.63
CA ASN A 39 3.95 -6.76 -10.31
C ASN A 39 4.12 -5.28 -9.89
N GLN A 40 3.02 -4.53 -9.77
CA GLN A 40 3.04 -3.15 -9.27
C GLN A 40 3.52 -3.07 -7.82
N LYS A 41 3.10 -3.99 -6.94
CA LYS A 41 3.60 -4.11 -5.57
C LYS A 41 5.11 -4.28 -5.56
N ASN A 42 5.62 -5.25 -6.31
CA ASN A 42 7.05 -5.56 -6.34
C ASN A 42 7.88 -4.39 -6.89
N GLN A 43 7.39 -3.71 -7.92
CA GLN A 43 8.02 -2.49 -8.44
C GLN A 43 8.07 -1.38 -7.38
N THR A 44 6.95 -1.13 -6.68
CA THR A 44 6.86 -0.14 -5.61
C THR A 44 7.82 -0.48 -4.46
N ILE A 45 7.86 -1.74 -4.03
CA ILE A 45 8.78 -2.20 -2.97
C ILE A 45 10.24 -1.97 -3.40
N ASN A 46 10.62 -2.38 -4.60
CA ASN A 46 11.99 -2.21 -5.09
C ASN A 46 12.38 -0.73 -5.18
N TYR A 47 11.46 0.13 -5.63
CA TYR A 47 11.64 1.57 -5.60
C TYR A 47 11.87 2.07 -4.17
N VAL A 48 11.00 1.69 -3.22
CA VAL A 48 11.12 2.05 -1.80
C VAL A 48 12.46 1.64 -1.22
N LEU A 49 12.86 0.37 -1.39
CA LEU A 49 14.15 -0.10 -0.88
C LEU A 49 15.32 0.68 -1.49
N SER A 50 15.21 1.09 -2.75
CA SER A 50 16.24 1.89 -3.42
C SER A 50 16.33 3.35 -2.94
N ILE A 51 15.25 3.91 -2.38
CA ILE A 51 15.27 5.28 -1.82
C ILE A 51 15.60 5.26 -0.33
N LEU A 52 15.20 4.22 0.41
CA LEU A 52 15.44 4.10 1.86
C LEU A 52 16.91 4.09 2.24
N ARG A 53 17.82 3.68 1.34
CA ARG A 53 19.28 3.76 1.56
C ARG A 53 19.81 5.19 1.78
N PHE A 54 19.03 6.21 1.40
CA PHE A 54 19.40 7.62 1.58
C PHE A 54 18.85 8.20 2.89
N PHE A 55 17.99 7.48 3.58
CA PHE A 55 17.43 7.90 4.87
C PHE A 55 18.19 7.22 6.01
N PRO A 56 18.40 7.92 7.13
CA PRO A 56 19.00 7.31 8.30
C PRO A 56 18.06 6.23 8.86
N TYR A 57 18.61 5.01 9.00
CA TYR A 57 17.95 3.96 9.76
C TYR A 57 17.79 4.41 11.23
N ALA A 58 16.64 4.13 11.82
CA ALA A 58 16.29 4.59 13.16
C ALA A 58 15.78 3.45 14.03
N GLU A 59 16.03 3.58 15.33
CA GLU A 59 15.36 2.80 16.38
C GLU A 59 14.53 3.77 17.23
N PRO A 60 13.37 4.25 16.72
CA PRO A 60 12.70 5.41 17.30
C PRO A 60 11.94 5.11 18.60
N PHE A 61 11.73 3.84 18.94
CA PHE A 61 10.89 3.40 20.06
C PHE A 61 11.71 2.91 21.25
N LYS A 62 11.16 3.04 22.45
CA LYS A 62 11.78 2.49 23.68
C LYS A 62 11.88 0.97 23.68
N TYR A 63 10.95 0.31 23.01
CA TYR A 63 10.91 -1.14 22.91
C TYR A 63 11.16 -1.57 21.47
N ASN A 64 12.01 -2.59 21.30
CA ASN A 64 12.26 -3.16 19.99
C ASN A 64 11.03 -3.92 19.49
N LEU A 65 10.50 -3.52 18.33
CA LEU A 65 9.36 -4.15 17.70
C LEU A 65 9.86 -5.15 16.66
N LYS A 66 9.68 -6.45 16.94
CA LYS A 66 10.15 -7.52 16.05
C LYS A 66 9.45 -7.43 14.68
N GLY A 67 10.25 -7.51 13.60
CA GLY A 67 9.76 -7.46 12.23
C GLY A 67 9.55 -6.04 11.70
N TYR A 68 9.86 -5.01 12.49
CA TYR A 68 9.74 -3.63 12.08
C TYR A 68 11.12 -3.05 11.75
N ASN A 69 11.17 -2.30 10.65
CA ASN A 69 12.33 -1.51 10.26
C ASN A 69 11.90 -0.07 10.06
N TRP A 70 12.69 0.89 10.53
CA TRP A 70 12.31 2.29 10.56
C TRP A 70 13.41 3.19 10.00
N TRP A 71 12.97 4.24 9.33
CA TRP A 71 13.80 5.31 8.79
C TRP A 71 13.21 6.64 9.22
N LEU A 72 14.10 7.53 9.68
CA LEU A 72 13.72 8.91 10.03
C LEU A 72 13.73 9.76 8.75
N VAL A 73 12.65 10.51 8.53
CA VAL A 73 12.53 11.44 7.41
C VAL A 73 12.45 12.85 7.95
N ASP A 74 13.54 13.59 7.84
CA ASP A 74 13.65 14.98 8.30
C ASP A 74 12.92 15.93 7.35
N LEU A 75 12.28 16.94 7.93
CA LEU A 75 11.46 17.93 7.23
C LEU A 75 12.15 19.28 7.09
N ASP A 76 13.47 19.28 6.88
CA ASP A 76 14.24 20.51 6.67
C ASP A 76 13.67 21.34 5.51
N SER A 77 13.67 22.66 5.68
CA SER A 77 13.09 23.64 4.75
C SER A 77 13.71 23.64 3.35
N GLU A 78 14.89 23.04 3.19
CA GLU A 78 15.58 22.90 1.91
C GLU A 78 15.25 21.60 1.17
N ASN A 79 14.71 20.60 1.88
CA ASN A 79 14.37 19.30 1.30
C ASN A 79 12.90 19.28 0.84
N GLU A 80 12.69 19.56 -0.45
CA GLU A 80 11.42 19.35 -1.17
C GLU A 80 10.99 17.87 -1.24
N TYR A 81 11.80 16.97 -0.71
CA TYR A 81 11.57 15.53 -0.70
C TYR A 81 10.39 15.07 0.19
N LYS A 82 9.40 15.91 0.48
CA LYS A 82 8.31 15.53 1.40
C LYS A 82 7.37 14.45 0.80
N ALA A 83 7.33 14.27 -0.52
CA ALA A 83 6.28 13.52 -1.21
C ALA A 83 6.72 12.33 -2.11
N PHE A 84 7.97 11.86 -2.03
CA PHE A 84 8.43 10.76 -2.90
C PHE A 84 8.19 9.36 -2.30
N LEU A 85 7.86 9.25 -1.01
CA LEU A 85 7.48 7.97 -0.41
C LEU A 85 6.06 7.55 -0.82
N PRO A 86 5.82 6.27 -1.16
CA PRO A 86 4.53 5.83 -1.68
C PRO A 86 3.38 6.11 -0.73
N TYR A 87 2.27 6.60 -1.27
CA TYR A 87 1.06 6.89 -0.51
C TYR A 87 1.19 8.02 0.52
N PHE A 88 2.32 8.74 0.59
CA PHE A 88 2.50 9.85 1.53
C PHE A 88 1.34 10.86 1.45
N ALA A 89 1.01 11.30 0.22
CA ALA A 89 -0.11 12.21 -0.01
C ALA A 89 -1.44 11.66 0.55
N HIS A 90 -1.70 10.36 0.44
CA HIS A 90 -2.91 9.75 0.99
C HIS A 90 -2.90 9.76 2.53
N VAL A 91 -1.76 9.42 3.15
CA VAL A 91 -1.58 9.38 4.61
C VAL A 91 -1.75 10.76 5.25
N VAL A 92 -1.23 11.80 4.61
CA VAL A 92 -1.27 13.18 5.12
C VAL A 92 -2.54 13.95 4.74
N GLY A 93 -3.56 13.26 4.19
CA GLY A 93 -4.85 13.86 3.83
C GLY A 93 -4.82 14.69 2.53
N GLY A 94 -3.84 14.46 1.66
CA GLY A 94 -3.70 15.10 0.36
C GLY A 94 -4.95 14.93 -0.51
N ASN A 95 -5.47 16.08 -0.94
CA ASN A 95 -6.68 16.34 -1.74
C ASN A 95 -8.00 16.46 -0.98
N ASN A 96 -8.06 16.06 0.28
CA ASN A 96 -9.21 16.36 1.12
C ASN A 96 -9.02 17.75 1.74
N LYS A 97 -9.48 18.79 1.02
CA LYS A 97 -9.95 20.03 1.67
C LYS A 97 -11.21 19.75 2.50
N GLU A 98 -11.19 18.69 3.30
CA GLU A 98 -12.26 18.42 4.22
C GLU A 98 -12.13 19.43 5.35
N TYR A 99 -13.28 20.03 5.64
CA TYR A 99 -13.51 21.09 6.60
C TYR A 99 -13.33 20.53 8.02
N TYR A 100 -12.14 19.98 8.32
CA TYR A 100 -11.80 19.66 9.69
C TYR A 100 -11.89 20.96 10.47
N ASP A 101 -12.64 20.92 11.57
CA ASP A 101 -12.63 22.00 12.52
C ASP A 101 -11.17 22.34 12.86
N SER A 102 -10.86 23.63 12.98
CA SER A 102 -9.55 24.13 13.41
C SER A 102 -9.04 23.47 14.71
N SER A 103 -9.93 22.82 15.47
CA SER A 103 -9.65 22.01 16.66
C SER A 103 -9.08 20.61 16.39
N ILE A 104 -9.00 20.15 15.13
CA ILE A 104 -8.49 18.81 14.79
C ILE A 104 -7.04 18.92 14.32
N THR A 105 -6.17 18.20 15.02
CA THR A 105 -4.75 18.12 14.68
C THR A 105 -4.51 17.21 13.47
N THR A 106 -3.80 17.72 12.48
CA THR A 106 -3.44 17.03 11.24
C THR A 106 -2.03 16.44 11.30
N CYS A 107 -1.73 15.49 10.41
CA CYS A 107 -0.37 14.96 10.24
C CYS A 107 0.64 16.10 9.99
N THR A 108 0.30 17.04 9.10
CA THR A 108 1.18 18.15 8.72
C THR A 108 1.52 19.06 9.90
N GLN A 109 0.57 19.34 10.79
CA GLN A 109 0.83 20.15 11.99
C GLN A 109 1.81 19.45 12.93
N LEU A 110 1.63 18.15 13.19
CA LEU A 110 2.54 17.39 14.05
C LEU A 110 3.92 17.23 13.42
N MET A 111 3.97 16.86 12.15
CA MET A 111 5.21 16.80 11.37
C MET A 111 5.98 18.12 11.41
N ASN A 112 5.30 19.26 11.26
CA ASN A 112 5.94 20.58 11.39
C ASN A 112 6.31 20.91 12.85
N LYS A 113 5.58 20.44 13.85
CA LYS A 113 5.92 20.65 15.26
C LYS A 113 7.21 19.90 15.64
N TYR A 114 7.34 18.65 15.20
CA TYR A 114 8.43 17.76 15.57
C TYR A 114 9.56 17.69 14.52
N GLN A 115 9.38 18.33 13.35
CA GLN A 115 10.34 18.45 12.24
C GLN A 115 10.76 17.13 11.57
N HIS A 116 10.00 16.06 11.76
CA HIS A 116 10.25 14.77 11.10
C HIS A 116 8.99 13.90 11.07
N TYR A 117 9.06 12.79 10.34
CA TYR A 117 8.18 11.64 10.49
C TYR A 117 8.98 10.35 10.31
N LEU A 118 8.34 9.21 10.58
CA LEU A 118 8.92 7.90 10.34
C LEU A 118 8.29 7.25 9.11
N PHE A 119 9.12 6.64 8.30
CA PHE A 119 8.70 5.61 7.37
C PHE A 119 9.18 4.25 7.88
N GLY A 120 8.34 3.23 7.77
CA GLY A 120 8.70 1.90 8.21
C GLY A 120 8.19 0.79 7.31
N LEU A 121 8.78 -0.38 7.49
CA LEU A 121 8.38 -1.63 6.86
C LEU A 121 8.05 -2.62 7.97
N TYR A 122 6.90 -3.30 7.84
CA TYR A 122 6.63 -4.51 8.61
C TYR A 122 6.89 -5.73 7.72
N ASN A 123 7.85 -6.55 8.13
CA ASN A 123 8.31 -7.72 7.41
C ASN A 123 7.86 -8.99 8.14
N GLU A 124 7.29 -9.91 7.37
CA GLU A 124 6.97 -11.27 7.81
C GLU A 124 7.90 -12.24 7.07
N GLY A 125 9.03 -12.57 7.70
CA GLY A 125 10.13 -13.25 7.02
C GLY A 125 10.83 -12.30 6.04
N GLU A 126 10.92 -12.71 4.77
CA GLU A 126 11.52 -11.90 3.69
C GLU A 126 10.49 -11.04 2.95
N GLU A 127 9.19 -11.18 3.26
CA GLU A 127 8.13 -10.43 2.60
C GLU A 127 7.79 -9.14 3.35
N VAL A 128 7.79 -8.02 2.62
CA VAL A 128 7.22 -6.76 3.07
C VAL A 128 5.70 -6.87 3.05
N LYS A 129 5.10 -6.96 4.24
CA LYS A 129 3.65 -7.12 4.41
C LYS A 129 2.94 -5.76 4.47
N TYR A 130 3.52 -4.78 5.16
CA TYR A 130 2.96 -3.43 5.27
C TYR A 130 4.01 -2.34 5.12
N PHE A 131 3.60 -1.22 4.53
CA PHE A 131 4.28 0.06 4.71
C PHE A 131 3.70 0.75 5.94
N LEU A 132 4.54 1.46 6.67
CA LEU A 132 4.18 2.12 7.91
C LEU A 132 4.54 3.59 7.82
N TYR A 133 3.67 4.43 8.36
CA TYR A 133 3.99 5.83 8.61
C TYR A 133 3.82 6.11 10.09
N GLY A 134 4.83 6.72 10.71
CA GLY A 134 4.80 7.15 12.10
C GLY A 134 4.81 8.67 12.19
N ILE A 135 3.74 9.24 12.74
CA ILE A 135 3.63 10.68 12.98
C ILE A 135 3.90 10.95 14.46
N PRO A 136 4.90 11.77 14.80
CA PRO A 136 5.22 12.04 16.19
C PRO A 136 4.07 12.75 16.91
N GLY A 137 3.82 12.38 18.16
CA GLY A 137 2.78 12.98 19.00
C GLY A 137 2.60 12.26 20.33
N THR A 138 2.00 12.96 21.30
CA THR A 138 1.60 12.37 22.59
C THR A 138 0.41 11.43 22.44
N PHE A 139 0.27 10.47 23.36
CA PHE A 139 -0.91 9.61 23.48
C PHE A 139 -2.09 10.38 24.11
N THR A 140 -2.57 11.42 23.42
CA THR A 140 -3.69 12.29 23.83
C THR A 140 -4.56 12.61 22.63
N LEU A 141 -5.82 13.00 22.87
CA LEU A 141 -6.74 13.33 21.78
C LEU A 141 -6.24 14.53 20.94
N ASP A 142 -5.59 15.50 21.58
CA ASP A 142 -5.09 16.72 20.95
C ASP A 142 -3.91 16.47 19.99
N GLU A 143 -3.13 15.41 20.21
CA GLU A 143 -2.02 15.04 19.31
C GLU A 143 -2.27 13.73 18.56
N HIS A 144 -3.53 13.30 18.47
CA HIS A 144 -3.95 12.15 17.67
C HIS A 144 -4.32 12.59 16.26
N PRO A 145 -3.54 12.25 15.20
CA PRO A 145 -3.80 12.71 13.84
C PRO A 145 -5.23 12.39 13.40
N TYR A 146 -5.99 13.42 13.04
CA TYR A 146 -7.40 13.33 12.64
C TYR A 146 -8.27 12.54 13.63
N ARG A 147 -7.88 12.47 14.91
CA ARG A 147 -8.49 11.63 15.95
C ARG A 147 -8.61 10.15 15.54
N GLY A 148 -7.69 9.68 14.70
CA GLY A 148 -7.64 8.31 14.19
C GLY A 148 -8.56 8.00 13.00
N GLN A 149 -9.36 8.95 12.51
CA GLN A 149 -10.31 8.72 11.41
C GLN A 149 -9.65 8.26 10.11
N ASN A 150 -8.39 8.64 9.88
CA ASN A 150 -7.63 8.28 8.68
C ASN A 150 -6.79 7.01 8.86
N GLY A 151 -6.96 6.25 9.95
CA GLY A 151 -6.29 4.97 10.17
C GLY A 151 -5.08 5.01 11.12
N PHE A 152 -4.73 6.15 11.69
CA PHE A 152 -3.76 6.22 12.79
C PHE A 152 -4.39 5.65 14.07
N ASN A 153 -4.23 4.34 14.26
CA ASN A 153 -4.91 3.60 15.32
C ASN A 153 -3.94 2.87 16.26
N THR A 154 -2.63 3.07 16.10
CA THR A 154 -1.61 2.44 16.93
C THR A 154 -0.67 3.51 17.44
N TRP A 155 -0.21 3.39 18.68
CA TRP A 155 0.76 4.32 19.25
C TRP A 155 1.89 3.59 19.97
N TYR A 156 3.12 4.03 19.75
CA TYR A 156 4.29 3.50 20.44
C TYR A 156 5.13 4.62 21.05
N GLU A 157 5.62 4.36 22.25
CA GLU A 157 6.44 5.30 23.01
C GLU A 157 7.81 5.49 22.36
N GLY A 158 8.17 6.76 22.15
CA GLY A 158 9.40 7.15 21.50
C GLY A 158 10.58 7.24 22.46
N GLN A 159 11.81 7.16 21.93
CA GLN A 159 13.02 7.40 22.72
C GLN A 159 13.26 8.89 22.98
N ASN A 160 13.18 9.71 21.93
CA ASN A 160 13.54 11.14 21.95
C ASN A 160 12.34 12.08 21.82
N VAL A 161 11.16 11.54 21.53
CA VAL A 161 9.86 12.23 21.48
C VAL A 161 8.85 11.43 22.29
N PRO A 162 7.69 11.99 22.67
CA PRO A 162 6.70 11.27 23.47
C PRO A 162 6.32 9.92 22.84
N GLY A 163 6.09 9.89 21.54
CA GLY A 163 5.82 8.68 20.78
C GLY A 163 5.38 8.99 19.37
N TYR A 164 4.91 7.95 18.69
CA TYR A 164 4.44 8.04 17.32
C TYR A 164 3.12 7.32 17.16
N TRP A 165 2.18 8.01 16.50
CA TRP A 165 0.99 7.42 15.95
C TRP A 165 1.34 6.71 14.64
N ILE A 166 0.99 5.43 14.54
CA ILE A 166 1.31 4.58 13.40
C ILE A 166 0.06 4.24 12.60
N ILE A 167 0.20 4.31 11.29
CA ILE A 167 -0.75 3.78 10.30
C ILE A 167 -0.10 2.65 9.51
N TYR A 168 -0.86 1.60 9.22
CA TYR A 168 -0.45 0.46 8.43
C TYR A 168 -1.08 0.57 7.05
N ILE A 169 -0.26 0.53 6.00
CA ILE A 169 -0.69 0.64 4.62
C ILE A 169 -0.40 -0.67 3.91
N ASP A 170 -1.42 -1.24 3.27
CA ASP A 170 -1.26 -2.40 2.40
C ASP A 170 -0.57 -1.98 1.08
N PRO A 171 0.64 -2.50 0.76
CA PRO A 171 1.38 -2.14 -0.45
C PRO A 171 0.67 -2.52 -1.77
N MET A 172 -0.29 -3.46 -1.74
CA MET A 172 -1.07 -3.83 -2.92
C MET A 172 -2.19 -2.83 -3.23
N THR A 173 -2.78 -2.24 -2.20
CA THR A 173 -3.99 -1.42 -2.33
C THR A 173 -3.77 0.05 -2.02
N GLY A 174 -2.70 0.39 -1.31
CA GLY A 174 -2.41 1.73 -0.80
C GLY A 174 -3.36 2.18 0.32
N LYS A 175 -4.21 1.30 0.82
CA LYS A 175 -5.23 1.61 1.85
C LYS A 175 -4.70 1.36 3.24
N ALA A 176 -5.25 2.12 4.19
CA ALA A 176 -5.09 1.85 5.62
C ALA A 176 -5.65 0.46 5.98
N VAL A 177 -4.93 -0.26 6.83
CA VAL A 177 -5.32 -1.58 7.34
C VAL A 177 -6.03 -1.41 8.68
N ASP A 178 -7.23 -1.96 8.80
CA ASP A 178 -7.98 -1.99 10.06
C ASP A 178 -7.39 -3.06 10.98
N LEU A 179 -6.77 -2.62 12.07
CA LEU A 179 -6.26 -3.50 13.11
C LEU A 179 -7.34 -3.80 14.15
N PRO A 180 -7.43 -5.04 14.67
CA PRO A 180 -8.52 -5.44 15.56
C PRO A 180 -8.55 -4.71 16.91
N ASN A 181 -7.43 -4.13 17.34
CA ASN A 181 -7.30 -3.44 18.63
C ASN A 181 -6.73 -2.02 18.43
N PRO A 182 -7.56 -1.06 18.00
CA PRO A 182 -7.13 0.32 17.88
C PRO A 182 -6.86 0.93 19.27
N MET A 183 -5.74 1.64 19.39
CA MET A 183 -5.38 2.46 20.54
C MET A 183 -6.04 3.84 20.38
N ILE A 184 -6.98 4.15 21.27
CA ILE A 184 -7.72 5.41 21.28
C ILE A 184 -7.49 6.08 22.63
N PRO A 185 -6.99 7.32 22.67
CA PRO A 185 -6.88 8.07 23.91
C PRO A 185 -8.27 8.32 24.50
N ILE A 186 -8.40 8.13 25.81
CA ILE A 186 -9.63 8.43 26.55
C ILE A 186 -9.66 9.87 27.09
N THR A 187 -8.56 10.60 26.97
CA THR A 187 -8.39 11.97 27.47
C THR A 187 -7.44 12.78 26.60
#